data_AF-A0A5B7B7Y9-F1
#
_entry.id   AF-A0A5B7B7Y9-F1
#
_cell.length_a   1.000
_cell.length_b   1.000
_cell.length_c   1.000
_cell.angle_alpha   90.00
_cell.angle_beta   90.00
_cell.angle_gamma   90.00
#
_symmetry.space_group_name_H-M   'P 1'
#
loop_
_entity.id
_entity.type
_entity.pdbx_description
1 polymer ?
#
loop_
_entity_poly.entity_id
_entity_poly.type
_entity_poly.pdbx_seq_one_letter_code
_entity_poly.pdbx_strand_id
1 'polypeptide(L)'
;FLIEIEMEVQEIGRIVRSHPILLGSCSLKKVNSLLANLNTGKKRLCEIIKENPQVLKNWVLGLRVKRLPDSGEELRSRMMRTKFLLDLGFVENSNEMNKALKLFRGKGGELQERFNCFINAGLNRKDVSQMIKTAPQVLNQSKDVIKMKIDFL
;
A
#
# COMPACT_ATOMS: atom_id res chain seq x y z
N PHE A 1 -21.79 -5.36 -5.51
CA PHE A 1 -21.11 -4.32 -4.70
C PHE A 1 -20.10 -4.90 -3.71
N LEU A 2 -20.49 -5.57 -2.61
CA LEU A 2 -19.53 -6.01 -1.57
C LEU A 2 -18.45 -6.99 -2.09
N ILE A 3 -18.82 -7.90 -3.00
CA ILE A 3 -17.86 -8.79 -3.68
C ILE A 3 -16.91 -8.01 -4.60
N GLU A 4 -17.41 -6.97 -5.29
CA GLU A 4 -16.66 -6.17 -6.27
C GLU A 4 -15.57 -5.30 -5.62
N ILE A 5 -15.77 -4.91 -4.35
CA ILE A 5 -14.73 -4.26 -3.53
C ILE A 5 -13.77 -5.26 -2.87
N GLU A 6 -13.85 -6.55 -3.22
CA GLU A 6 -12.99 -7.63 -2.71
C GLU A 6 -13.13 -7.85 -1.19
N MET A 7 -14.35 -7.69 -0.66
CA MET A 7 -14.63 -8.02 0.74
C MET A 7 -14.64 -9.55 0.94
N GLU A 8 -14.00 -10.00 2.02
CA GLU A 8 -13.99 -11.40 2.43
C GLU A 8 -15.41 -11.95 2.66
N VAL A 9 -15.66 -13.17 2.21
CA VAL A 9 -16.99 -13.81 2.25
C VAL A 9 -17.54 -13.89 3.67
N GLN A 10 -16.68 -14.15 4.66
CA GLN A 10 -17.06 -14.20 6.07
C GLN A 10 -17.62 -12.85 6.55
N GLU A 11 -16.97 -11.75 6.16
CA GLU A 11 -17.42 -10.39 6.51
C GLU A 11 -18.70 -10.00 5.76
N ILE A 12 -18.84 -10.40 4.50
CA ILE A 12 -20.10 -10.25 3.77
C ILE A 12 -21.23 -10.96 4.52
N GLY A 13 -21.02 -12.21 4.92
CA GLY A 13 -21.99 -12.98 5.69
C GLY A 13 -22.32 -12.36 7.06
N ARG A 14 -21.36 -11.71 7.71
CA ARG A 14 -21.58 -10.95 8.94
C ARG A 14 -22.47 -9.72 8.70
N ILE A 15 -22.20 -8.94 7.66
CA ILE A 15 -22.99 -7.74 7.32
C ILE A 15 -24.41 -8.14 6.90
N VAL A 16 -24.58 -9.17 6.06
CA VAL A 16 -25.91 -9.63 5.61
C VAL A 16 -26.79 -10.04 6.78
N ARG A 17 -26.23 -10.75 7.78
CA ARG A 17 -26.98 -11.20 8.98
C ARG A 17 -27.32 -10.05 9.93
N SER A 18 -26.40 -9.09 10.10
CA SER A 18 -26.57 -8.00 11.07
C SER A 18 -27.31 -6.78 10.51
N HIS A 19 -27.28 -6.59 9.20
CA HIS A 19 -27.81 -5.40 8.52
C HIS A 19 -28.68 -5.73 7.29
N PRO A 20 -29.63 -6.70 7.35
CA PRO A 20 -30.40 -7.11 6.17
C PRO A 20 -31.27 -5.97 5.60
N ILE A 21 -31.90 -5.17 6.46
CA ILE A 21 -32.76 -4.04 6.06
C ILE A 21 -31.96 -2.96 5.33
N LEU A 22 -30.75 -2.66 5.83
CA LEU A 22 -29.85 -1.69 5.18
C LEU A 22 -29.52 -2.12 3.76
N LEU A 23 -29.16 -3.39 3.55
CA LEU A 23 -28.79 -3.90 2.23
C LEU A 23 -29.99 -3.90 1.27
N GLY A 24 -31.19 -4.25 1.76
CA GLY A 24 -32.41 -4.23 0.95
C GLY A 24 -32.93 -2.83 0.61
N SER A 25 -32.52 -1.80 1.35
CA SER A 25 -33.00 -0.41 1.15
C SER A 25 -32.04 0.49 0.36
N CYS A 26 -30.82 0.03 0.07
CA CYS A 26 -29.77 0.85 -0.54
C CYS A 26 -29.47 0.46 -1.99
N SER A 27 -29.84 1.32 -2.94
CA SER A 27 -29.36 1.24 -4.32
C SER A 27 -28.04 2.00 -4.45
N LEU A 28 -26.90 1.32 -4.27
CA LEU A 28 -25.58 1.93 -4.23
C LEU A 28 -25.06 2.40 -5.61
N LYS A 29 -24.22 3.44 -5.60
CA LYS A 29 -23.43 3.80 -6.80
C LYS A 29 -22.54 2.64 -7.22
N LYS A 30 -22.23 2.56 -8.52
CA LYS A 30 -21.22 1.61 -9.05
C LYS A 30 -19.88 1.82 -8.34
N VAL A 31 -19.16 0.73 -8.07
CA VAL A 31 -17.91 0.77 -7.28
C VAL A 31 -16.89 1.72 -7.90
N ASN A 32 -16.63 1.64 -9.20
CA ASN A 32 -15.66 2.53 -9.86
C ASN A 32 -16.01 4.02 -9.71
N SER A 33 -17.30 4.37 -9.82
CA SER A 33 -17.75 5.75 -9.61
C SER A 33 -17.58 6.17 -8.14
N LEU A 34 -17.89 5.27 -7.21
CA LEU A 34 -17.75 5.54 -5.79
C LEU A 34 -16.28 5.72 -5.37
N LEU A 35 -15.38 4.86 -5.85
CA LEU A 35 -13.93 4.94 -5.60
C LEU A 35 -13.37 6.27 -6.10
N ALA A 36 -13.74 6.70 -7.31
CA ALA A 36 -13.34 7.98 -7.87
C ALA A 36 -13.86 9.17 -7.05
N ASN A 37 -15.14 9.14 -6.64
CA ASN A 37 -15.75 10.21 -5.83
C ASN A 37 -15.16 10.29 -4.41
N LEU A 38 -14.88 9.15 -3.79
CA LEU A 38 -14.29 9.07 -2.45
C LEU A 38 -12.77 9.32 -2.46
N ASN A 39 -12.11 9.25 -3.62
CA ASN A 39 -10.66 9.26 -3.77
C ASN A 39 -9.98 8.18 -2.90
N THR A 40 -10.43 6.93 -3.05
CA THR A 40 -9.97 5.82 -2.21
C THR A 40 -9.84 4.52 -3.01
N GLY A 41 -9.08 3.57 -2.48
CA GLY A 41 -8.98 2.21 -3.01
C GLY A 41 -10.00 1.25 -2.38
N LYS A 42 -10.16 0.08 -3.00
CA LYS A 42 -11.08 -0.99 -2.55
C LYS A 42 -10.82 -1.42 -1.10
N LYS A 43 -9.56 -1.61 -0.73
CA LYS A 43 -9.17 -2.06 0.62
C LYS A 43 -9.63 -1.10 1.72
N ARG A 44 -9.30 0.19 1.59
CA ARG A 44 -9.74 1.22 2.54
C ARG A 44 -11.26 1.39 2.56
N LEU A 45 -11.92 1.29 1.40
CA LEU A 45 -13.37 1.30 1.33
C LEU A 45 -13.99 0.12 2.10
N CYS A 46 -13.42 -1.09 1.95
CA CYS A 46 -13.82 -2.27 2.72
C CYS A 46 -13.66 -2.05 4.22
N GLU A 47 -12.52 -1.52 4.69
CA GLU A 47 -12.27 -1.25 6.10
C GLU A 47 -13.33 -0.31 6.70
N ILE A 48 -13.66 0.76 6.00
CA ILE A 48 -14.70 1.72 6.42
C ILE A 48 -16.07 1.04 6.56
N ILE A 49 -16.42 0.15 5.63
CA ILE A 49 -17.70 -0.59 5.68
C ILE A 49 -17.69 -1.62 6.81
N LYS A 50 -16.57 -2.33 7.02
CA LYS A 50 -16.42 -3.32 8.10
C LYS A 50 -16.55 -2.66 9.48
N GLU A 51 -16.01 -1.45 9.63
CA GLU A 51 -16.11 -0.66 10.86
C GLU A 51 -17.54 -0.18 11.12
N ASN A 52 -18.20 0.36 10.10
CA ASN A 52 -19.59 0.81 10.21
C ASN A 52 -20.37 0.61 8.91
N PRO A 53 -21.19 -0.45 8.78
CA PRO A 53 -21.96 -0.69 7.56
C PRO A 53 -22.96 0.42 7.21
N GLN A 54 -23.45 1.20 8.19
CA GLN A 54 -24.47 2.24 7.96
C GLN A 54 -23.99 3.35 7.03
N VAL A 55 -22.68 3.53 6.86
CA VAL A 55 -22.07 4.47 5.90
C VAL A 55 -22.56 4.27 4.47
N LEU A 56 -23.01 3.06 4.12
CA LEU A 56 -23.56 2.72 2.81
C LEU A 56 -24.74 3.62 2.41
N LYS A 57 -25.54 4.10 3.38
CA LYS A 57 -26.66 5.04 3.14
C LYS A 57 -26.20 6.34 2.50
N ASN A 58 -24.97 6.76 2.77
CA ASN A 58 -24.41 8.00 2.22
C ASN A 58 -23.92 7.84 0.78
N TRP A 59 -23.89 6.62 0.25
CA TRP A 59 -23.33 6.28 -1.06
C TRP A 59 -24.37 5.71 -2.04
N VAL A 60 -25.65 5.87 -1.72
CA VAL A 60 -26.75 5.52 -2.61
C VAL A 60 -26.75 6.39 -3.87
N LEU A 61 -27.36 5.87 -4.92
CA LEU A 61 -27.60 6.58 -6.17
C LEU A 61 -28.38 7.87 -5.90
N GLY A 62 -28.12 8.90 -6.71
CA GLY A 62 -28.72 10.23 -6.52
C GLY A 62 -28.06 11.11 -5.45
N LEU A 63 -27.39 10.55 -4.44
CA LEU A 63 -26.71 11.37 -3.42
C LEU A 63 -25.34 11.88 -3.89
N ARG A 64 -24.98 13.07 -3.41
CA ARG A 64 -23.65 13.66 -3.59
C ARG A 64 -22.68 13.06 -2.57
N VAL A 65 -21.60 12.47 -3.06
CA VAL A 65 -20.56 11.86 -2.22
C VAL A 65 -19.38 12.83 -2.10
N LYS A 66 -18.96 13.10 -0.85
CA LYS A 66 -17.75 13.88 -0.56
C LYS A 66 -16.54 12.94 -0.53
N ARG A 67 -15.37 13.47 -0.88
CA ARG A 67 -14.09 12.76 -0.74
C ARG A 67 -13.87 12.36 0.71
N LEU A 68 -13.25 11.20 0.92
CA LEU A 68 -12.76 10.83 2.24
C LEU A 68 -11.54 11.69 2.59
N PRO A 69 -11.26 11.92 3.87
CA PRO A 69 -10.00 12.51 4.30
C PRO A 69 -8.81 11.74 3.72
N ASP A 70 -7.69 12.41 3.48
CA ASP A 70 -6.46 11.70 3.10
C ASP A 70 -6.08 10.69 4.21
N SER A 71 -5.80 9.44 3.84
CA SER A 71 -5.32 8.44 4.80
C SER A 71 -3.87 8.68 5.23
N GLY A 72 -3.18 9.63 4.58
CA GLY A 72 -1.77 9.92 4.76
C GLY A 72 -0.88 8.73 4.38
N GLU A 73 -1.42 7.70 3.72
CA GLU A 73 -0.64 6.52 3.30
C GLU A 73 0.40 6.88 2.26
N GLU A 74 0.05 7.75 1.31
CA GLU A 74 0.99 8.20 0.29
C GLU A 74 2.12 9.02 0.92
N LEU A 75 1.78 9.94 1.85
CA LEU A 75 2.77 10.71 2.60
C LEU A 75 3.68 9.78 3.42
N ARG A 76 3.11 8.83 4.17
CA ARG A 76 3.88 7.82 4.93
C ARG A 76 4.77 6.96 4.03
N SER A 77 4.27 6.54 2.88
CA SER A 77 5.02 5.77 1.88
C SER A 77 6.23 6.56 1.37
N ARG A 78 6.03 7.84 1.03
CA ARG A 78 7.10 8.76 0.63
C ARG A 78 8.11 8.97 1.74
N MET A 79 7.66 9.24 2.97
CA MET A 79 8.53 9.40 4.14
C MET A 79 9.38 8.16 4.40
N MET A 80 8.80 6.95 4.28
CA MET A 80 9.56 5.72 4.43
C MET A 80 10.61 5.53 3.33
N ARG A 81 10.32 5.92 2.07
CA ARG A 81 11.33 5.90 1.00
C ARG A 81 12.46 6.89 1.27
N THR A 82 12.13 8.11 1.68
CA THR A 82 13.12 9.12 2.08
C THR A 82 13.99 8.59 3.21
N LYS A 83 13.38 8.07 4.28
CA LYS A 83 14.09 7.47 5.42
C LYS A 83 15.03 6.35 4.99
N PHE A 84 14.58 5.43 4.13
CA PHE A 84 15.42 4.35 3.62
C PHE A 84 16.68 4.87 2.92
N LEU A 85 16.57 5.93 2.11
CA LEU A 85 17.74 6.53 1.46
C LEU A 85 18.66 7.24 2.46
N LEU A 86 18.11 7.94 3.44
CA LEU A 86 18.90 8.54 4.52
C LEU A 86 19.67 7.46 5.30
N ASP A 87 19.04 6.32 5.57
CA ASP A 87 19.64 5.18 6.27
C ASP A 87 20.73 4.47 5.45
N LEU A 88 20.68 4.56 4.12
CA LEU A 88 21.78 4.18 3.21
C LEU A 88 22.93 5.19 3.23
N GLY A 89 22.69 6.40 3.75
CA GLY A 89 23.65 7.50 3.83
C GLY A 89 23.61 8.43 2.62
N PHE A 90 22.44 8.67 2.02
CA PHE A 90 22.23 9.79 1.11
C PHE A 90 21.99 11.07 1.90
N VAL A 91 22.44 12.22 1.37
CA VAL A 91 22.17 13.52 1.98
C VAL A 91 20.79 14.01 1.58
N GLU A 92 20.01 14.48 2.56
CA GLU A 92 18.66 14.99 2.33
C GLU A 92 18.65 16.14 1.30
N ASN A 93 17.66 16.14 0.40
CA ASN A 93 17.48 17.15 -0.65
C ASN A 93 18.65 17.29 -1.64
N SER A 94 19.63 16.39 -1.61
CA SER A 94 20.73 16.38 -2.59
C SER A 94 20.26 15.94 -3.98
N ASN A 95 20.99 16.38 -5.02
CA ASN A 95 20.74 15.91 -6.39
C ASN A 95 20.93 14.38 -6.50
N GLU A 96 21.87 13.83 -5.74
CA GLU A 96 22.11 12.38 -5.67
C GLU A 96 20.91 11.62 -5.11
N MET A 97 20.32 12.10 -4.00
CA MET A 97 19.11 11.51 -3.43
C MET A 97 17.94 11.59 -4.42
N ASN A 98 17.77 12.72 -5.10
CA ASN A 98 16.73 12.89 -6.12
C ASN A 98 16.91 11.93 -7.30
N LYS A 99 18.14 11.63 -7.71
CA LYS A 99 18.45 10.60 -8.71
C LYS A 99 18.16 9.20 -8.15
N ALA A 100 18.57 8.90 -6.92
CA ALA A 100 18.32 7.60 -6.28
C ALA A 100 16.81 7.30 -6.16
N LEU A 101 16.00 8.29 -5.78
CA LEU A 101 14.53 8.15 -5.72
C LEU A 101 13.89 7.70 -7.04
N LYS A 102 14.52 8.04 -8.18
CA LYS A 102 14.06 7.60 -9.51
C LYS A 102 14.50 6.17 -9.85
N LEU A 103 15.61 5.70 -9.27
CA LEU A 103 16.20 4.39 -9.56
C LEU A 103 15.56 3.26 -8.73
N PHE A 104 15.27 3.52 -7.46
CA PHE A 104 14.61 2.55 -6.58
C PHE A 104 13.12 2.41 -6.91
N ARG A 105 12.63 1.17 -7.03
CA ARG A 105 11.22 0.86 -7.28
C ARG A 105 10.58 0.19 -6.06
N GLY A 106 9.33 0.57 -5.76
CA GLY A 106 8.54 0.04 -4.65
C GLY A 106 8.43 0.99 -3.45
N LYS A 107 7.65 0.57 -2.45
CA LYS A 107 7.41 1.33 -1.22
C LYS A 107 8.61 1.24 -0.29
N GLY A 108 8.77 2.22 0.62
CA GLY A 108 9.90 2.23 1.56
C GLY A 108 10.01 0.96 2.43
N GLY A 109 8.88 0.41 2.86
CA GLY A 109 8.85 -0.86 3.59
C GLY A 109 9.33 -2.06 2.75
N GLU A 110 8.95 -2.13 1.47
CA GLU A 110 9.40 -3.19 0.55
C GLU A 110 10.91 -3.09 0.27
N LEU A 111 11.42 -1.87 0.11
CA LEU A 111 12.86 -1.63 -0.06
C LEU A 111 13.64 -2.11 1.17
N GLN A 112 13.15 -1.80 2.38
CA GLN A 112 13.76 -2.25 3.61
C GLN A 112 13.70 -3.78 3.75
N GLU A 113 12.58 -4.41 3.39
CA GLU A 113 12.44 -5.87 3.42
C GLU A 113 13.43 -6.57 2.49
N ARG A 114 13.59 -6.05 1.26
CA ARG A 114 14.57 -6.58 0.29
C ARG A 114 16.00 -6.36 0.78
N PHE A 115 16.30 -5.19 1.35
CA PHE A 115 17.60 -4.92 1.97
C PHE A 115 17.91 -5.91 3.10
N ASN A 116 16.93 -6.20 3.96
CA ASN A 116 17.08 -7.13 5.07
C ASN A 116 17.35 -8.57 4.62
N CYS A 117 17.01 -8.96 3.37
CA CYS A 117 17.37 -10.28 2.86
C CYS A 117 18.88 -10.50 2.85
N PHE A 118 19.67 -9.48 2.48
CA PHE A 118 21.13 -9.54 2.50
C PHE A 118 21.69 -9.59 3.93
N ILE A 119 21.15 -8.76 4.82
CA ILE A 119 21.57 -8.73 6.23
C ILE A 119 21.28 -10.06 6.92
N ASN A 120 20.10 -10.63 6.68
CA ASN A 120 19.69 -11.91 7.24
C ASN A 120 20.49 -13.09 6.68
N ALA A 121 21.07 -12.93 5.48
CA ALA A 121 22.03 -13.87 4.91
C ALA A 121 23.46 -13.70 5.46
N GLY A 122 23.66 -12.80 6.42
CA GLY A 122 24.95 -12.58 7.10
C GLY A 122 25.85 -11.53 6.46
N LEU A 123 25.40 -10.82 5.41
CA LEU A 123 26.22 -9.78 4.79
C LEU A 123 26.31 -8.54 5.70
N ASN A 124 27.49 -7.92 5.73
CA ASN A 124 27.72 -6.72 6.52
C ASN A 124 26.88 -5.54 6.00
N ARG A 125 26.24 -4.80 6.91
CA ARG A 125 25.39 -3.65 6.56
C ARG A 125 26.11 -2.59 5.71
N LYS A 126 27.37 -2.28 6.01
CA LYS A 126 28.13 -1.25 5.26
C LYS A 126 28.37 -1.69 3.83
N ASP A 127 28.74 -2.94 3.63
CA ASP A 127 29.00 -3.51 2.31
C ASP A 127 27.71 -3.59 1.49
N VAL A 128 26.61 -4.02 2.10
CA VAL A 128 25.29 -4.02 1.44
C VAL A 128 24.87 -2.59 1.08
N SER A 129 25.01 -1.61 1.97
CA SER A 129 24.69 -0.21 1.67
C SER A 129 25.51 0.31 0.48
N GLN A 130 26.80 -0.01 0.42
CA GLN A 130 27.67 0.40 -0.68
C GLN A 130 27.26 -0.30 -1.99
N MET A 131 27.04 -1.61 -1.95
CA MET A 131 26.54 -2.38 -3.10
C MET A 131 25.23 -1.80 -3.63
N ILE A 132 24.27 -1.48 -2.75
CA ILE A 132 22.97 -0.93 -3.13
C ILE A 132 23.09 0.50 -3.70
N LYS A 133 24.03 1.31 -3.21
CA LYS A 133 24.33 2.61 -3.80
C LYS A 133 24.90 2.48 -5.22
N THR A 134 25.80 1.51 -5.43
CA THR A 134 26.42 1.25 -6.74
C THR A 134 25.44 0.58 -7.73
N ALA A 135 24.59 -0.32 -7.24
CA ALA A 135 23.69 -1.14 -8.04
C ALA A 135 22.25 -1.14 -7.48
N PRO A 136 21.53 0.00 -7.54
CA PRO A 136 20.18 0.12 -6.98
C PRO A 136 19.16 -0.85 -7.60
N GLN A 137 19.40 -1.32 -8.83
CA GLN A 137 18.61 -2.33 -9.52
C GLN A 137 18.52 -3.66 -8.77
N VAL A 138 19.46 -3.94 -7.86
CA VAL A 138 19.42 -5.14 -7.01
C VAL A 138 18.10 -5.20 -6.21
N LEU A 139 17.67 -4.07 -5.64
CA LEU A 139 16.42 -3.98 -4.87
C LEU A 139 15.17 -3.80 -5.75
N ASN A 140 15.31 -3.73 -7.06
CA ASN A 140 14.16 -3.70 -7.99
C ASN A 140 13.65 -5.11 -8.34
N GLN A 141 14.32 -6.16 -7.86
CA GLN A 141 13.89 -7.55 -7.97
C GLN A 141 12.90 -7.90 -6.85
N SER A 142 12.11 -8.97 -7.04
CA SER A 142 11.26 -9.49 -5.96
C SER A 142 12.11 -10.07 -4.84
N LYS A 143 11.52 -10.11 -3.64
CA LYS A 143 12.14 -10.71 -2.44
C LYS A 143 12.58 -12.15 -2.70
N ASP A 144 11.73 -12.93 -3.37
CA ASP A 144 11.99 -14.34 -3.63
C ASP A 144 13.14 -14.55 -4.61
N VAL A 145 13.24 -13.71 -5.64
CA VAL A 145 14.38 -13.74 -6.59
C VAL A 145 15.69 -13.37 -5.89
N ILE A 146 15.66 -12.37 -4.99
CA ILE A 146 16.85 -12.00 -4.21
C ILE A 146 17.30 -13.17 -3.33
N LYS A 147 16.39 -13.79 -2.59
CA LYS A 147 16.69 -14.95 -1.75
C LYS A 147 17.25 -16.12 -2.55
N MET A 148 16.60 -16.49 -3.65
CA MET A 148 17.06 -17.57 -4.52
C MET A 148 18.50 -17.35 -5.02
N LYS A 149 18.86 -16.10 -5.34
CA LYS A 149 20.23 -15.76 -5.78
C LYS A 149 21.25 -15.82 -4.65
N ILE A 150 20.84 -15.50 -3.43
CA ILE A 150 21.69 -15.63 -2.24
C ILE A 150 21.90 -17.11 -1.92
N ASP A 151 20.83 -17.92 -1.92
CA ASP A 151 20.88 -19.35 -1.60
C ASP A 151 21.69 -20.18 -2.61
N PHE A 152 21.89 -19.67 -3.82
CA PHE A 152 22.73 -20.28 -4.85
C PHE A 152 24.24 -20.08 -4.62
N LEU A 153 24.63 -19.04 -3.87
CA LEU A 153 26.02 -18.69 -3.57
C LEU A 153 26.53 -19.44 -2.35
#